data_AF-A0A679F0Z0-F1
#
_entry.id   AF-A0A679F0Z0-F1
#
_cell.length_a   1.000
_cell.length_b   1.000
_cell.length_c   1.000
_cell.angle_alpha   90.00
_cell.angle_beta   90.00
_cell.angle_gamma   90.00
#
_symmetry.space_group_name_H-M   'P 1'
#
loop_
_entity.id
_entity.type
_entity.pdbx_description
1 polymer ?
#
loop_
_entity_poly.entity_id
_entity_poly.type
_entity_poly.pdbx_seq_one_letter_code
_entity_poly.pdbx_strand_id
1 'polypeptide(L)'
;MQTTPEIDFHGMEASPQAQSRIARQIDELETRFGRVTACRIVVKAPSARHHTGGQYEINIRLALPDGREAIVERTPPQDERYQDFDFALNDAFKRARRRLQDQVRRLEGHVKQHAEPALGVVRRLMREDGYGFLEGENGRELYFHRNSVEGAGFDALERGDRVRYVPEDAEDGPQASAVRPLGERAPS
;
A
#
# COMPACT_ATOMS: atom_id res chain seq x y z
N MET A 1 -11.37 -12.41 18.03
CA MET A 1 -10.43 -12.64 19.15
C MET A 1 -9.33 -11.60 19.03
N GLN A 2 -9.31 -10.65 19.96
CA GLN A 2 -8.46 -9.46 20.00
C GLN A 2 -6.98 -9.86 20.04
N THR A 3 -6.15 -9.23 19.22
CA THR A 3 -4.70 -9.36 19.32
C THR A 3 -4.28 -8.54 20.54
N THR A 4 -3.74 -9.19 21.57
CA THR A 4 -3.21 -8.49 22.74
C THR A 4 -1.86 -7.89 22.37
N PRO A 5 -1.70 -6.55 22.31
CA PRO A 5 -0.41 -5.95 22.06
C PRO A 5 0.51 -6.17 23.27
N GLU A 6 1.72 -6.66 23.02
CA GLU A 6 2.77 -6.74 24.03
C GLU A 6 3.45 -5.37 24.14
N ILE A 7 3.31 -4.71 25.30
CA ILE A 7 3.87 -3.39 25.54
C ILE A 7 4.90 -3.49 26.68
N ASP A 8 6.18 -3.33 26.33
CA ASP A 8 7.30 -3.33 27.28
C ASP A 8 7.76 -1.89 27.56
N PHE A 9 7.79 -1.50 28.83
CA PHE A 9 8.34 -0.21 29.28
C PHE A 9 9.68 -0.45 29.97
N HIS A 10 10.75 0.14 29.45
CA HIS A 10 12.10 0.10 30.04
C HIS A 10 12.47 1.47 30.61
N GLY A 11 12.77 1.52 31.91
CA GLY A 11 13.19 2.75 32.58
C GLY A 11 12.05 3.70 32.98
N MET A 12 10.80 3.25 32.88
CA MET A 12 9.61 3.97 33.37
C MET A 12 8.52 2.98 33.83
N GLU A 13 7.60 3.44 34.68
CA GLU A 13 6.40 2.68 35.04
C GLU A 13 5.36 2.70 33.92
N ALA A 14 4.67 1.58 33.72
CA ALA A 14 3.58 1.45 32.76
C ALA A 14 2.37 2.30 33.21
N SER A 15 2.25 3.52 32.68
CA SER A 15 1.12 4.39 32.97
C SER A 15 -0.14 3.93 32.23
N PRO A 16 -1.32 3.90 32.88
CA PRO A 16 -2.60 3.62 32.23
C PRO A 16 -2.90 4.56 31.05
N GLN A 17 -2.41 5.81 31.12
CA GLN A 17 -2.55 6.78 30.04
C GLN A 17 -1.74 6.38 28.80
N ALA A 18 -0.50 5.93 28.99
CA ALA A 18 0.35 5.47 27.89
C ALA A 18 -0.25 4.23 27.21
N GLN A 19 -0.76 3.27 28.01
CA GLN A 19 -1.45 2.09 27.49
C GLN A 19 -2.69 2.46 26.66
N SER A 20 -3.52 3.39 27.17
CA SER A 20 -4.73 3.84 26.47
C SER A 20 -4.40 4.53 25.14
N ARG A 21 -3.32 5.33 25.11
CA ARG A 21 -2.84 5.99 23.89
C ARG A 21 -2.34 5.00 22.86
N ILE A 22 -1.54 4.02 23.29
CA ILE A 22 -1.03 2.95 22.43
C ILE A 22 -2.18 2.12 21.87
N ALA A 23 -3.15 1.72 22.71
CA ALA A 23 -4.32 0.97 22.29
C ALA A 23 -5.12 1.70 21.19
N ARG A 24 -5.33 3.02 21.34
CA ARG A 24 -6.01 3.82 20.31
C ARG A 24 -5.26 3.84 18.98
N GLN A 25 -3.93 3.97 19.02
CA GLN A 25 -3.11 3.95 17.81
C GLN A 25 -3.12 2.58 17.12
N ILE A 26 -3.20 1.49 17.87
CA ILE A 26 -3.32 0.14 17.33
C ILE A 26 -4.68 -0.05 16.66
N ASP A 27 -5.76 0.40 17.29
CA ASP A 27 -7.11 0.33 16.74
C ASP A 27 -7.22 1.08 15.39
N GLU A 28 -6.59 2.26 15.30
CA GLU A 28 -6.46 3.01 14.04
C GLU A 28 -5.68 2.23 12.96
N LEU A 29 -4.66 1.45 13.33
CA LEU A 29 -3.92 0.60 12.40
C LEU A 29 -4.76 -0.62 11.96
N GLU A 30 -5.43 -1.30 12.88
CA GLU A 30 -6.26 -2.47 12.56
C GLU A 30 -7.42 -2.11 11.64
N THR A 31 -8.08 -0.96 11.89
CA THR A 31 -9.17 -0.46 11.04
C THR A 31 -8.72 -0.24 9.59
N ARG A 32 -7.45 0.13 9.36
CA ARG A 32 -6.95 0.51 8.04
C ARG A 32 -6.18 -0.58 7.30
N PHE A 33 -5.45 -1.44 7.99
CA PHE A 33 -4.59 -2.47 7.37
C PHE A 33 -5.12 -3.89 7.57
N GLY A 34 -6.21 -4.05 8.32
CA GLY A 34 -6.74 -5.34 8.72
C GLY A 34 -6.14 -5.82 10.04
N ARG A 35 -6.59 -6.99 10.48
CA ARG A 35 -6.22 -7.58 11.77
C ARG A 35 -4.71 -7.83 11.86
N VAL A 36 -4.09 -7.36 12.94
CA VAL A 36 -2.66 -7.59 13.21
C VAL A 36 -2.49 -8.95 13.89
N THR A 37 -1.52 -9.78 13.50
CA THR A 37 -1.24 -11.08 14.14
C THR A 37 -0.33 -10.96 15.34
N ALA A 38 0.62 -10.03 15.32
CA ALA A 38 1.49 -9.74 16.44
C ALA A 38 1.83 -8.25 16.47
N CYS A 39 1.77 -7.64 17.65
CA CYS A 39 2.15 -6.26 17.88
C CYS A 39 2.99 -6.20 19.15
N ARG A 40 4.26 -5.82 19.01
CA ARG A 40 5.18 -5.61 20.11
C ARG A 40 5.72 -4.19 20.08
N ILE A 41 5.53 -3.48 21.18
CA ILE A 41 5.93 -2.09 21.33
C ILE A 41 6.86 -2.01 22.54
N VAL A 42 8.07 -1.52 22.32
CA VAL A 42 9.07 -1.34 23.37
C VAL A 42 9.36 0.14 23.52
N VAL A 43 9.04 0.70 24.68
CA VAL A 43 9.30 2.10 25.04
C VAL A 43 10.49 2.14 25.99
N LYS A 44 11.57 2.81 25.59
CA LYS A 44 12.72 3.07 26.46
C LYS A 44 12.71 4.54 26.86
N ALA A 45 12.64 4.77 28.17
CA ALA A 45 12.73 6.11 28.74
C ALA A 45 14.18 6.61 28.76
N PRO A 46 14.39 7.93 28.66
CA PRO A 46 15.72 8.51 28.77
C PRO A 46 16.35 8.28 30.15
N SER A 47 17.50 7.60 30.19
CA SER A 47 18.25 7.39 31.42
C SER A 47 19.03 8.66 31.81
N ALA A 48 18.92 9.06 33.09
CA ALA A 48 19.55 10.24 33.68
C ALA A 48 21.10 10.22 33.75
N ARG A 49 21.78 9.31 33.03
CA ARG A 49 23.24 9.15 33.06
C ARG A 49 23.99 9.94 31.99
N HIS A 50 23.29 10.62 31.09
CA HIS A 50 23.88 11.56 30.15
C HIS A 50 23.35 12.97 30.44
N HIS A 51 24.26 13.88 30.80
CA HIS A 51 24.09 15.34 30.92
C HIS A 51 23.65 16.06 29.61
N THR A 52 23.23 15.31 28.59
CA THR A 52 22.79 15.81 27.29
C THR A 52 21.42 15.17 27.04
N GLY A 53 20.36 15.99 27.09
CA GLY A 53 18.94 15.61 27.14
C GLY A 53 18.61 14.25 26.52
N GLY A 54 18.27 13.28 27.36
CA GLY A 54 17.88 11.96 26.89
C GLY A 54 16.57 12.02 26.10
N GLN A 55 16.42 11.12 25.13
CA GLN A 55 15.26 11.01 24.25
C GLN A 55 14.51 9.70 24.51
N TYR A 56 13.20 9.69 24.26
CA TYR A 56 12.42 8.46 24.24
C TYR A 56 12.74 7.65 22.98
N GLU A 57 13.11 6.38 23.17
CA GLU A 57 13.30 5.44 22.06
C GLU A 57 12.13 4.46 22.02
N ILE A 58 11.36 4.51 20.93
CA ILE A 58 10.17 3.69 20.75
C ILE A 58 10.42 2.75 19.58
N ASN A 59 10.48 1.46 19.89
CA ASN A 59 10.64 0.40 18.91
C ASN A 59 9.30 -0.29 18.70
N ILE A 60 8.87 -0.40 17.44
CA ILE A 60 7.59 -0.99 17.07
C ILE A 60 7.85 -2.15 16.13
N ARG A 61 7.43 -3.35 16.51
CA ARG A 61 7.40 -4.52 15.63
C ARG A 61 5.97 -4.98 15.50
N LEU A 62 5.46 -4.95 14.28
CA LEU A 62 4.11 -5.41 13.98
C LEU A 62 4.08 -6.29 12.76
N ALA A 63 3.31 -7.36 12.84
CA ALA A 63 3.18 -8.40 11.82
C ALA A 63 1.70 -8.62 11.51
N LEU A 64 1.37 -8.75 10.24
CA LEU A 64 0.04 -8.97 9.72
C LEU A 64 -0.04 -10.38 9.07
N PRO A 65 -1.25 -10.98 9.02
CA PRO A 65 -1.43 -12.37 8.57
C PRO A 65 -1.13 -12.58 7.09
N ASP A 66 -1.12 -11.51 6.29
CA ASP A 66 -0.82 -11.57 4.87
C ASP A 66 0.69 -11.48 4.57
N GLY A 67 1.52 -11.72 5.59
CA GLY A 67 2.98 -11.71 5.48
C GLY A 67 3.60 -10.31 5.50
N ARG A 68 2.81 -9.26 5.75
CA ARG A 68 3.34 -7.90 5.94
C ARG A 68 3.91 -7.74 7.34
N GLU A 69 5.02 -7.02 7.45
CA GLU A 69 5.62 -6.66 8.74
C GLU A 69 6.17 -5.24 8.70
N ALA A 70 5.98 -4.49 9.77
CA ALA A 70 6.71 -3.24 9.99
C ALA A 70 7.57 -3.36 11.24
N ILE A 71 8.86 -3.15 11.02
CA ILE A 71 9.87 -3.04 12.07
C ILE A 71 10.36 -1.60 12.05
N VAL A 72 10.14 -0.90 13.16
CA VAL A 72 10.64 0.45 13.44
C VAL A 72 11.63 0.31 14.58
N GLU A 73 12.92 0.26 14.22
CA GLU A 73 14.06 0.25 15.13
C GLU A 73 14.88 1.49 14.77
N ARG A 74 14.78 2.58 15.56
CA ARG A 74 15.59 3.76 15.26
C ARG A 74 16.01 4.50 16.52
N THR A 75 17.29 4.86 16.54
CA THR A 75 17.82 5.94 17.35
C THR A 75 17.17 7.26 16.89
N PRO A 76 16.46 7.98 17.77
CA PRO A 76 15.87 9.27 17.42
C PRO A 76 16.96 10.22 16.88
N PRO A 77 16.65 11.07 15.87
CA PRO A 77 17.52 12.18 15.54
C PRO A 77 17.72 13.04 16.80
N GLN A 78 18.90 13.63 17.00
CA GLN A 78 19.20 14.54 18.13
C GLN A 78 18.38 15.84 18.03
N ASP A 79 17.07 15.74 18.21
CA ASP A 79 16.09 16.82 18.23
C ASP A 79 15.42 16.78 19.61
N GLU A 80 15.33 17.94 20.26
CA GLU A 80 14.75 18.09 21.60
C GLU A 80 13.28 17.66 21.65
N ARG A 81 12.58 17.63 20.51
CA ARG A 81 11.19 17.16 20.44
C ARG A 81 11.01 15.69 20.84
N TYR A 82 12.05 14.86 20.75
CA TYR A 82 11.99 13.47 21.21
C TYR A 82 12.16 13.32 22.73
N GLN A 83 12.28 14.43 23.47
CA GLN A 83 12.10 14.45 24.92
C GLN A 83 10.62 14.32 25.31
N ASP A 84 9.69 14.57 24.38
CA ASP A 84 8.26 14.41 24.58
C ASP A 84 7.82 12.99 24.18
N PHE A 85 7.19 12.27 25.12
CA PHE A 85 6.72 10.90 24.91
C PHE A 85 5.64 10.83 23.83
N ASP A 86 4.67 11.75 23.82
CA ASP A 86 3.59 11.77 22.84
C ASP A 86 4.12 12.04 21.44
N PHE A 87 5.10 12.95 21.31
CA PHE A 87 5.74 13.22 20.02
C PHE A 87 6.49 11.98 19.50
N ALA A 88 7.32 11.36 20.35
CA ALA A 88 8.06 10.16 19.98
C ALA A 88 7.12 9.02 19.57
N LEU A 89 6.00 8.85 20.31
CA LEU A 89 5.02 7.79 20.05
C LEU A 89 4.33 8.02 18.70
N ASN A 90 3.79 9.22 18.47
CA ASN A 90 3.11 9.54 17.23
C ASN A 90 4.04 9.45 16.01
N ASP A 91 5.30 9.88 16.13
CA ASP A 91 6.27 9.76 15.04
C ASP A 91 6.60 8.28 14.72
N ALA A 92 6.80 7.45 15.75
CA ALA A 92 7.04 6.02 15.57
C ALA A 92 5.86 5.32 14.87
N PHE A 93 4.63 5.60 15.30
CA PHE A 93 3.41 5.07 14.66
C PHE A 93 3.22 5.59 13.24
N LYS A 94 3.49 6.89 12.99
CA LYS A 94 3.44 7.48 11.64
C LYS A 94 4.42 6.78 10.69
N ARG A 95 5.63 6.44 11.16
CA ARG A 95 6.61 5.69 10.39
C ARG A 95 6.19 4.25 10.15
N ALA A 96 5.67 3.57 11.17
CA ALA A 96 5.14 2.21 11.03
C ALA A 96 4.03 2.16 9.98
N ARG A 97 3.07 3.09 10.05
CA ARG A 97 1.99 3.26 9.07
C ARG A 97 2.53 3.47 7.66
N ARG A 98 3.50 4.36 7.48
CA ARG A 98 4.11 4.62 6.16
C ARG A 98 4.77 3.36 5.59
N ARG A 99 5.50 2.60 6.41
CA ARG A 99 6.17 1.38 5.99
C ARG A 99 5.19 0.29 5.58
N LEU A 100 4.09 0.12 6.33
CA LEU A 100 2.98 -0.74 5.94
C LEU A 100 2.33 -0.28 4.63
N GLN A 101 2.10 1.02 4.45
CA GLN A 101 1.52 1.55 3.21
C GLN A 101 2.42 1.34 1.99
N ASP A 102 3.73 1.53 2.13
CA ASP A 102 4.68 1.29 1.04
C ASP A 102 4.71 -0.19 0.66
N GLN A 103 4.54 -1.10 1.62
CA GLN A 103 4.44 -2.53 1.37
C GLN A 103 3.10 -2.93 0.75
N VAL A 104 1.98 -2.32 1.19
CA VAL A 104 0.67 -2.45 0.54
C VAL A 104 0.75 -2.01 -0.91
N ARG A 105 1.31 -0.84 -1.20
CA ARG A 105 1.49 -0.36 -2.57
C ARG A 105 2.35 -1.29 -3.43
N ARG A 106 3.37 -1.95 -2.84
CA ARG A 106 4.22 -2.92 -3.55
C ARG A 106 3.51 -4.24 -3.77
N LEU A 107 2.75 -4.73 -2.79
CA LEU A 107 1.96 -5.96 -2.90
C LEU A 107 0.76 -5.76 -3.82
N GLU A 108 -0.03 -4.71 -3.65
CA GLU A 108 -1.10 -4.31 -4.59
C GLU A 108 -0.52 -3.96 -5.97
N GLY A 109 0.70 -3.44 -6.04
CA GLY A 109 1.43 -3.27 -7.31
C GLY A 109 1.85 -4.59 -7.98
N HIS A 110 1.82 -5.72 -7.26
CA HIS A 110 2.07 -7.08 -7.77
C HIS A 110 0.80 -7.96 -7.84
N VAL A 111 -0.34 -7.50 -7.31
CA VAL A 111 -1.64 -8.20 -7.41
C VAL A 111 -2.53 -7.44 -8.40
N LYS A 112 -2.01 -7.16 -9.59
CA LYS A 112 -2.84 -7.39 -10.77
C LYS A 112 -2.78 -8.89 -10.98
N GLN A 113 -3.76 -9.63 -10.47
CA GLN A 113 -3.85 -11.06 -10.71
C GLN A 113 -3.70 -11.26 -12.22
N HIS A 114 -2.67 -12.02 -12.61
CA HIS A 114 -2.46 -12.39 -14.00
C HIS A 114 -3.68 -13.20 -14.46
N ALA A 115 -4.69 -12.52 -15.01
CA ALA A 115 -5.36 -13.11 -16.14
C ALA A 115 -4.31 -13.24 -17.24
N GLU A 116 -4.30 -14.39 -17.92
CA GLU A 116 -3.35 -14.59 -19.01
C GLU A 116 -3.53 -13.47 -20.05
N PRO A 117 -2.41 -12.87 -20.53
CA PRO A 117 -2.50 -11.86 -21.56
C PRO A 117 -3.26 -12.42 -22.77
N ALA A 118 -4.39 -11.81 -23.07
CA ALA A 118 -5.27 -12.18 -24.16
C ALA A 118 -5.04 -11.27 -25.37
N LEU A 119 -5.52 -11.71 -26.53
CA LEU A 119 -5.57 -10.89 -27.74
C LEU A 119 -6.97 -10.31 -27.91
N GLY A 120 -7.02 -9.10 -28.45
CA GLY A 120 -8.27 -8.44 -28.79
C GLY A 120 -8.08 -7.42 -29.91
N VAL A 121 -9.19 -6.82 -30.32
CA VAL A 121 -9.23 -5.79 -31.36
C VAL A 121 -9.89 -4.54 -30.81
N VAL A 122 -9.28 -3.38 -31.03
CA VAL A 122 -9.87 -2.10 -30.62
C VAL A 122 -11.15 -1.85 -31.44
N ARG A 123 -12.31 -1.87 -30.78
CA ARG A 123 -13.59 -1.65 -31.42
C ARG A 123 -13.95 -0.17 -31.46
N ARG A 124 -13.69 0.54 -30.36
CA ARG A 124 -14.04 1.97 -30.20
C ARG A 124 -12.96 2.69 -29.42
N LEU A 125 -12.72 3.94 -29.78
CA LEU A 125 -11.73 4.80 -29.13
C LEU A 125 -12.30 6.22 -29.03
N MET A 126 -12.43 6.74 -27.82
CA MET A 126 -12.90 8.09 -27.52
C MET A 126 -11.69 8.91 -27.06
N ARG A 127 -11.03 9.56 -28.01
CA ARG A 127 -9.77 10.29 -27.74
C ARG A 127 -9.94 11.50 -26.85
N GLU A 128 -11.06 12.20 -27.02
CA GLU A 128 -11.39 13.39 -26.22
C GLU A 128 -11.61 13.03 -24.75
N ASP A 129 -12.27 11.91 -24.49
CA ASP A 129 -12.55 11.43 -23.14
C ASP A 129 -11.45 10.53 -22.55
N GLY A 130 -10.48 10.11 -23.35
CA GLY A 130 -9.32 9.32 -22.90
C GLY A 130 -9.62 7.86 -22.57
N TYR A 131 -10.64 7.25 -23.19
CA TYR A 131 -10.98 5.83 -22.99
C TYR A 131 -11.34 5.12 -24.30
N GLY A 132 -11.38 3.80 -24.27
CA GLY A 132 -11.77 2.97 -25.41
C GLY A 132 -12.40 1.66 -24.99
N PHE A 133 -12.82 0.90 -26.00
CA PHE A 133 -13.36 -0.45 -25.87
C PHE A 133 -12.66 -1.37 -26.85
N LEU A 134 -12.24 -2.54 -26.37
CA LEU A 134 -11.70 -3.62 -27.18
C LEU A 134 -12.60 -4.85 -27.10
N GLU A 135 -12.59 -5.66 -28.13
CA GLU A 135 -13.28 -6.93 -28.18
C GLU A 135 -12.24 -8.05 -28.06
N GLY A 136 -12.40 -8.92 -27.06
CA GLY A 136 -11.54 -10.09 -26.88
C GLY A 136 -11.89 -11.21 -27.85
N GLU A 137 -11.03 -12.21 -27.97
CA GLU A 137 -11.26 -13.41 -28.81
C GLU A 137 -12.51 -14.22 -28.41
N ASN A 138 -13.00 -14.04 -27.19
CA ASN A 138 -14.25 -14.64 -26.71
C ASN A 138 -15.51 -13.82 -27.07
N GLY A 139 -15.38 -12.74 -27.84
CA GLY A 139 -16.47 -11.84 -28.22
C GLY A 139 -16.96 -10.92 -27.10
N ARG A 140 -16.27 -10.86 -25.94
CA ARG A 140 -16.60 -9.92 -24.87
C ARG A 140 -15.99 -8.57 -25.16
N GLU A 141 -16.77 -7.50 -24.97
CA GLU A 141 -16.27 -6.13 -25.01
C GLU A 141 -15.71 -5.75 -23.63
N LEU A 142 -14.50 -5.22 -23.60
CA LEU A 142 -13.83 -4.74 -22.39
C LEU A 142 -13.49 -3.26 -22.52
N TYR A 143 -13.76 -2.51 -21.45
CA TYR A 143 -13.38 -1.11 -21.32
C TYR A 143 -11.87 -0.96 -21.05
N PHE A 144 -11.22 0.06 -21.59
CA PHE A 144 -9.86 0.42 -21.18
C PHE A 144 -9.67 1.94 -21.12
N HIS A 145 -8.92 2.41 -20.13
CA HIS A 145 -8.57 3.82 -19.98
C HIS A 145 -7.20 4.12 -20.62
N ARG A 146 -6.92 5.39 -20.96
CA ARG A 146 -5.62 5.81 -21.50
C ARG A 146 -4.42 5.41 -20.63
N ASN A 147 -4.61 5.38 -19.31
CA ASN A 147 -3.57 4.98 -18.35
C ASN A 147 -3.30 3.48 -18.36
N SER A 148 -4.19 2.69 -18.95
CA SER A 148 -4.04 1.25 -19.10
C SER A 148 -3.23 0.86 -20.35
N VAL A 149 -2.93 1.82 -21.24
CA VAL A 149 -2.16 1.59 -22.47
C VAL A 149 -0.68 1.79 -22.21
N GLU A 150 0.12 0.79 -22.58
CA GLU A 150 1.56 0.78 -22.40
C GLU A 150 2.30 0.96 -23.74
N GLY A 151 3.56 1.42 -23.71
CA GLY A 151 4.38 1.58 -24.91
C GLY A 151 4.14 2.90 -25.64
N ALA A 152 3.75 2.84 -26.92
CA ALA A 152 3.54 4.02 -27.77
C ALA A 152 2.40 4.94 -27.28
N GLY A 153 1.63 4.48 -26.29
CA GLY A 153 0.58 5.24 -25.64
C GLY A 153 -0.77 5.14 -26.36
N PHE A 154 -1.81 5.62 -25.67
CA PHE A 154 -3.20 5.60 -26.16
C PHE A 154 -3.35 6.34 -27.50
N ASP A 155 -2.55 7.37 -27.74
CA ASP A 155 -2.62 8.17 -28.95
C ASP A 155 -2.21 7.41 -30.23
N ALA A 156 -1.47 6.31 -30.10
CA ALA A 156 -1.06 5.48 -31.22
C ALA A 156 -2.08 4.40 -31.61
N LEU A 157 -3.13 4.20 -30.81
CA LEU A 157 -4.16 3.19 -31.10
C LEU A 157 -5.17 3.68 -32.12
N GLU A 158 -5.52 2.82 -33.06
CA GLU A 158 -6.61 3.03 -34.01
C GLU A 158 -7.68 1.95 -33.87
N ARG A 159 -8.90 2.26 -34.33
CA ARG A 159 -9.95 1.25 -34.42
C ARG A 159 -9.53 0.16 -35.42
N GLY A 160 -9.64 -1.09 -35.01
CA GLY A 160 -9.22 -2.26 -35.81
C GLY A 160 -7.81 -2.77 -35.49
N ASP A 161 -7.05 -2.06 -34.64
CA ASP A 161 -5.74 -2.54 -34.21
C ASP A 161 -5.85 -3.76 -33.32
N ARG A 162 -4.98 -4.74 -33.56
CA ARG A 162 -4.82 -5.87 -32.65
C ARG A 162 -3.98 -5.44 -31.46
N VAL A 163 -4.49 -5.73 -30.28
CA VAL A 163 -3.86 -5.40 -29.01
C VAL A 163 -3.71 -6.65 -28.17
N ARG A 164 -2.61 -6.72 -27.42
CA ARG A 164 -2.49 -7.61 -26.28
C ARG A 164 -2.99 -6.88 -25.05
N TYR A 165 -3.78 -7.53 -24.21
CA TYR A 165 -4.29 -6.94 -22.98
C TYR A 165 -4.44 -8.00 -21.89
N VAL A 166 -4.64 -7.57 -20.64
CA VAL A 166 -4.97 -8.42 -19.51
C VAL A 166 -6.41 -8.11 -19.09
N PRO A 167 -7.35 -9.07 -19.16
CA PRO A 167 -8.71 -8.85 -18.67
C PRO A 167 -8.72 -8.73 -17.15
N GLU A 168 -9.44 -7.74 -16.63
CA GLU A 168 -9.64 -7.52 -15.20
C GLU A 168 -11.12 -7.23 -14.93
N ASP A 169 -11.68 -7.80 -13.86
CA ASP A 169 -13.01 -7.45 -13.37
C ASP A 169 -12.90 -6.26 -12.41
N ALA A 170 -13.52 -5.13 -12.75
CA ALA A 170 -13.56 -3.92 -11.95
C ALA A 170 -14.93 -3.70 -11.30
N GLU A 171 -15.00 -2.78 -10.33
CA GLU A 171 -16.27 -2.33 -9.73
C GLU A 171 -17.25 -1.76 -10.79
N ASP A 172 -16.71 -1.11 -11.83
CA ASP A 172 -17.48 -0.56 -12.95
C ASP A 172 -17.70 -1.54 -14.12
N GLY A 173 -17.31 -2.81 -13.95
CA GLY A 173 -17.49 -3.88 -14.95
C GLY A 173 -16.17 -4.39 -15.56
N PRO A 174 -16.26 -5.27 -16.59
CA PRO A 174 -15.09 -5.90 -17.20
C PRO A 174 -14.24 -4.87 -17.95
N GLN A 175 -12.97 -4.81 -17.59
CA GLN A 175 -11.99 -3.91 -18.18
C GLN A 175 -10.75 -4.64 -18.68
N ALA A 176 -9.94 -3.94 -19.46
CA ALA A 176 -8.67 -4.40 -19.97
C ALA A 176 -7.54 -3.49 -19.48
N SER A 177 -6.47 -4.10 -19.00
CA SER A 177 -5.25 -3.41 -18.60
C SER A 177 -4.02 -3.91 -19.34
N ALA A 178 -2.90 -3.21 -19.16
CA ALA A 178 -1.63 -3.49 -19.85
C ALA A 178 -1.83 -3.62 -21.37
N VAL A 179 -2.65 -2.74 -21.94
CA VAL A 179 -3.04 -2.76 -23.35
C VAL A 179 -1.84 -2.34 -24.19
N ARG A 180 -1.41 -3.20 -25.11
CA ARG A 180 -0.28 -2.94 -26.01
C ARG A 180 -0.66 -3.19 -27.46
N PRO A 181 -0.43 -2.24 -28.38
CA PRO A 181 -0.58 -2.50 -29.81
C PRO A 181 0.44 -3.52 -30.27
N LEU A 182 0.00 -4.49 -31.09
CA LEU A 182 0.88 -5.48 -31.71
C LEU A 182 1.47 -5.01 -33.04
N GLY A 183 1.06 -3.83 -33.53
CA GLY A 183 1.49 -3.31 -34.84
C GLY A 183 0.90 -4.07 -36.03
N GLU A 184 0.03 -5.03 -35.76
CA GLU A 184 -0.68 -5.84 -36.75
C GLU A 184 -2.13 -5.37 -36.82
N ARG A 185 -2.57 -4.88 -37.98
CA ARG A 185 -3.98 -4.57 -38.22
C ARG A 185 -4.74 -5.86 -38.54
N ALA A 186 -5.90 -6.06 -37.93
CA ALA A 186 -6.75 -7.19 -38.30
C ALA A 186 -7.20 -7.05 -39.77
N PRO A 187 -7.22 -8.13 -40.56
CA PRO A 187 -7.75 -8.08 -41.93
C PRO A 187 -9.23 -7.66 -41.88
N SER A 188 -9.59 -6.74 -42.78
CA SER A 188 -10.93 -6.14 -42.92
C SER A 188 -11.99 -7.11 -43.43
#